data_AF-A0A2V3JJ21-F1
#
_entry.id   AF-A0A2V3JJ21-F1
#
_cell.length_a   1.000
_cell.length_b   1.000
_cell.length_c   1.000
_cell.angle_alpha   90.00
_cell.angle_beta   90.00
_cell.angle_gamma   90.00
#
_symmetry.space_group_name_H-M   'P 1'
#
loop_
_entity.id
_entity.type
_entity.pdbx_description
1 polymer ?
#
loop_
_entity_poly.entity_id
_entity_poly.type
_entity_poly.pdbx_seq_one_letter_code
_entity_poly.pdbx_strand_id
1 'polypeptide(L)'
;MISLTRLVIDANVLGDVCRDEDNAREVLDIVRKRGLTVVFCTEILNEYRPLFRHQDCKKHRKMLQEWYTLITSRSRFGKKVKIESGTVNRCFSDLIKRKKFTEKDIVYVKAAKKIKERDKILIAYEWHFQNADSCIEQLGIRRLDLDCAVEFLDVM
;
A
#
# COMPACT_ATOMS: atom_id res chain seq x y z
N MET A 1 4.74 24.02 8.32
CA MET A 1 5.21 22.64 8.08
C MET A 1 4.33 22.04 6.99
N ILE A 2 4.86 21.83 5.79
CA ILE A 2 4.13 21.06 4.77
C ILE A 2 4.08 19.63 5.29
N SER A 3 2.89 19.16 5.68
CA SER A 3 2.70 17.77 6.09
C SER A 3 3.00 16.89 4.89
N LEU A 4 4.12 16.17 4.91
CA LEU A 4 4.45 15.18 3.89
C LEU A 4 3.42 14.06 4.01
N THR A 5 2.46 13.99 3.07
CA THR A 5 1.47 12.92 3.01
C THR A 5 2.19 11.59 2.92
N ARG A 6 1.78 10.65 3.79
CA ARG A 6 2.31 9.29 3.85
C ARG A 6 1.21 8.29 3.56
N LEU A 7 1.59 7.23 2.87
CA LEU A 7 0.65 6.20 2.46
C LEU A 7 1.31 4.83 2.41
N VAL A 8 0.51 3.79 2.51
CA VAL A 8 0.90 2.41 2.23
C VAL A 8 0.21 1.96 0.95
N ILE A 9 0.92 1.19 0.13
CA ILE A 9 0.41 0.64 -1.13
C ILE A 9 0.41 -0.88 -0.99
N ASP A 10 -0.67 -1.51 -1.43
CA ASP A 10 -0.75 -2.97 -1.54
C ASP A 10 0.05 -3.49 -2.76
N ALA A 11 0.64 -4.68 -2.65
CA ALA A 11 1.40 -5.28 -3.73
C ALA A 11 0.58 -5.51 -5.00
N ASN A 12 -0.74 -5.72 -4.88
CA ASN A 12 -1.59 -5.91 -6.05
C ASN A 12 -1.69 -4.66 -6.93
N VAL A 13 -1.50 -3.45 -6.39
CA VAL A 13 -1.37 -2.24 -7.22
C VAL A 13 -0.20 -2.38 -8.20
N LEU A 14 0.93 -2.93 -7.76
CA LEU A 14 2.08 -3.19 -8.65
C LEU A 14 1.78 -4.35 -9.61
N GLY A 15 1.02 -5.35 -9.16
CA GLY A 15 0.57 -6.47 -9.98
C GLY A 15 -0.33 -6.02 -11.14
N ASP A 16 -1.24 -5.09 -10.88
CA ASP A 16 -2.17 -4.56 -11.87
C ASP A 16 -1.50 -3.59 -12.85
N VAL A 17 -0.44 -2.89 -12.42
CA VAL A 17 0.46 -2.21 -13.38
C VAL A 17 1.03 -3.21 -14.39
N CYS A 18 1.38 -4.42 -13.97
CA CYS A 18 1.86 -5.44 -14.91
C CYS A 18 0.80 -5.88 -15.93
N ARG A 19 -0.48 -5.74 -15.59
CA ARG A 19 -1.63 -6.10 -16.42
C ARG A 19 -2.16 -4.94 -17.25
N ASP A 20 -1.44 -3.82 -17.31
CA ASP A 20 -1.84 -2.60 -18.02
C ASP A 20 -3.14 -1.97 -17.47
N GLU A 21 -3.43 -2.12 -16.17
CA GLU A 21 -4.53 -1.38 -15.53
C GLU A 21 -4.14 0.11 -15.37
N ASP A 22 -4.86 0.99 -16.06
CA ASP A 22 -4.51 2.41 -16.17
C ASP A 22 -4.46 3.10 -14.79
N ASN A 23 -5.46 2.87 -13.94
CA ASN A 23 -5.56 3.52 -12.63
C ASN A 23 -4.44 3.07 -11.68
N ALA A 24 -3.98 1.83 -11.77
CA ALA A 24 -2.87 1.33 -10.95
C ALA A 24 -1.56 2.05 -11.31
N ARG A 25 -1.32 2.27 -12.61
CA ARG A 25 -0.15 3.02 -13.08
C ARG A 25 -0.23 4.49 -12.70
N GLU A 26 -1.41 5.09 -12.87
CA GLU A 26 -1.66 6.48 -12.54
C GLU A 26 -1.40 6.77 -11.06
N VAL A 27 -1.88 5.91 -10.15
CA VAL A 27 -1.56 5.99 -8.71
C VAL A 27 -0.05 6.06 -8.50
N LEU A 28 0.74 5.15 -9.08
CA LEU A 28 2.21 5.15 -8.90
C LEU A 28 2.85 6.43 -9.44
N ASP A 29 2.36 6.94 -10.57
CA ASP A 29 2.86 8.17 -11.20
C ASP A 29 2.51 9.42 -10.39
N ILE A 30 1.29 9.54 -9.85
CA ILE A 30 0.88 10.65 -8.98
C ILE A 30 1.73 10.65 -7.70
N VAL A 31 1.85 9.50 -7.03
CA VAL A 31 2.67 9.33 -5.82
C VAL A 31 4.11 9.79 -6.08
N ARG A 32 4.69 9.38 -7.22
CA ARG A 32 6.04 9.78 -7.63
C ARG A 32 6.15 11.28 -7.90
N LYS A 33 5.29 11.84 -8.75
CA LYS A 33 5.34 13.26 -9.17
C LYS A 33 5.16 14.20 -8.00
N ARG A 34 4.24 13.89 -7.09
CA ARG A 34 3.98 14.69 -5.87
C ARG A 34 5.02 14.45 -4.77
N GLY A 35 5.90 13.47 -4.93
CA GLY A 35 6.95 13.15 -3.96
C GLY A 35 6.40 12.64 -2.62
N LEU A 36 5.28 11.91 -2.65
CA LEU A 36 4.65 11.35 -1.45
C LEU A 36 5.53 10.25 -0.85
N THR A 37 5.48 10.08 0.46
CA THR A 37 6.30 9.05 1.13
C THR A 37 5.51 7.74 1.25
N VAL A 38 6.02 6.69 0.61
CA VAL A 38 5.51 5.32 0.76
C VAL A 38 6.08 4.70 2.03
N VAL A 39 5.20 4.34 2.95
CA VAL A 39 5.54 3.60 4.18
C VAL A 39 5.51 2.11 3.89
N PHE A 40 6.56 1.40 4.31
CA PHE A 40 6.70 -0.04 4.05
C PHE A 40 7.44 -0.75 5.18
N CYS A 41 7.31 -2.07 5.24
CA CYS A 41 8.14 -2.94 6.08
C CYS A 41 8.84 -4.00 5.20
N THR A 42 9.63 -4.88 5.81
CA THR A 42 10.39 -5.91 5.07
C THR A 42 9.44 -6.87 4.36
N GLU A 43 8.33 -7.23 4.99
CA GLU A 43 7.31 -8.14 4.50
C GLU A 43 6.64 -7.59 3.23
N ILE A 44 6.25 -6.32 3.23
CA ILE A 44 5.71 -5.64 2.03
C ILE A 44 6.72 -5.68 0.87
N LEU A 45 7.99 -5.40 1.13
CA LEU A 45 9.02 -5.47 0.07
C LEU A 45 9.20 -6.89 -0.49
N ASN A 46 9.04 -7.91 0.36
CA ASN A 46 9.09 -9.30 -0.06
C ASN A 46 7.91 -9.68 -0.96
N GLU A 47 6.80 -8.95 -0.90
CA GLU A 47 5.68 -9.10 -1.84
C GLU A 47 5.91 -8.36 -3.15
N TYR A 48 6.56 -7.20 -3.11
CA TYR A 48 6.86 -6.42 -4.31
C TYR A 48 7.90 -7.11 -5.20
N ARG A 49 8.99 -7.60 -4.59
CA ARG A 49 10.16 -8.09 -5.31
C ARG A 49 9.86 -9.22 -6.32
N PRO A 50 9.01 -10.23 -6.02
CA PRO A 50 8.65 -11.27 -6.97
C PRO A 50 7.94 -10.76 -8.22
N LEU A 51 7.12 -9.70 -8.09
CA LEU A 51 6.36 -9.15 -9.22
C LEU A 51 7.30 -8.71 -10.35
N PHE A 52 8.45 -8.11 -10.05
CA PHE A 52 9.39 -7.65 -11.09
C PHE A 52 9.97 -8.78 -11.94
N ARG A 53 9.94 -10.02 -11.45
CA ARG A 53 10.42 -11.21 -12.16
C ARG A 53 9.29 -11.97 -12.84
N HIS A 54 8.03 -11.64 -12.55
CA HIS A 54 6.87 -12.26 -13.19
C HIS A 54 6.88 -11.99 -14.71
N GLN A 55 6.33 -12.93 -15.47
CA GLN A 55 6.30 -12.84 -16.93
C GLN A 55 5.40 -11.69 -17.40
N ASP A 56 4.23 -11.55 -16.80
CA ASP A 56 3.27 -10.47 -17.09
C ASP A 56 3.89 -9.08 -16.91
N CYS A 57 4.82 -8.94 -15.97
CA CYS A 57 5.49 -7.67 -15.71
C CYS A 57 6.59 -7.33 -16.72
N LYS A 58 6.86 -8.14 -17.76
CA LYS A 58 7.99 -7.92 -18.70
C LYS A 58 7.96 -6.53 -19.35
N LYS A 59 6.79 -6.04 -19.73
CA LYS A 59 6.60 -4.72 -20.37
C LYS A 59 6.95 -3.57 -19.42
N HIS A 60 6.53 -3.66 -18.16
CA HIS A 60 6.66 -2.59 -17.15
C HIS A 60 7.81 -2.79 -16.16
N ARG A 61 8.59 -3.87 -16.32
CA ARG A 61 9.64 -4.30 -15.39
C ARG A 61 10.59 -3.18 -15.00
N LYS A 62 11.07 -2.41 -15.99
CA LYS A 62 12.02 -1.31 -15.76
C LYS A 62 11.41 -0.24 -14.84
N MET A 63 10.19 0.20 -15.14
CA MET A 63 9.48 1.20 -14.35
C MET A 63 9.24 0.72 -12.91
N LEU A 64 8.78 -0.52 -12.75
CA LEU A 64 8.53 -1.10 -11.42
C LEU A 64 9.83 -1.28 -10.61
N GLN A 65 10.94 -1.65 -11.25
CA GLN A 65 12.26 -1.73 -10.61
C GLN A 65 12.78 -0.35 -10.19
N GLU A 66 12.59 0.66 -11.03
CA GLU A 66 12.93 2.06 -10.71
C GLU A 66 12.10 2.54 -9.51
N TRP A 67 10.80 2.25 -9.50
CA TRP A 67 9.90 2.58 -8.39
C TRP A 67 10.30 1.88 -7.09
N TYR A 68 10.62 0.58 -7.14
CA TYR A 68 11.13 -0.16 -5.99
C TYR A 68 12.45 0.42 -5.47
N THR A 69 13.36 0.76 -6.39
CA THR A 69 14.64 1.40 -6.03
C THR A 69 14.41 2.74 -5.36
N LEU A 70 13.46 3.53 -5.86
CA LEU A 70 13.10 4.83 -5.30
C LEU A 70 12.64 4.70 -3.84
N ILE A 71 11.77 3.73 -3.54
CA ILE A 71 11.27 3.47 -2.17
C ILE A 71 12.35 2.92 -1.25
N THR A 72 13.21 2.04 -1.76
CA THR A 72 14.21 1.38 -0.92
C THR A 72 15.50 2.19 -0.77
N SER A 73 15.70 3.20 -1.60
CA SER A 73 16.81 4.15 -1.47
C SER A 73 16.74 4.94 -0.15
N ARG A 74 17.85 5.57 0.24
CA ARG A 74 17.89 6.49 1.39
C ARG A 74 17.19 7.83 1.11
N SER A 75 16.31 7.88 0.11
CA SER A 75 15.54 9.08 -0.24
C SER A 75 14.35 9.27 0.70
N ARG A 76 13.74 10.45 0.67
CA ARG A 76 12.49 10.76 1.38
C ARG A 76 11.26 10.04 0.82
N PHE A 77 11.41 9.35 -0.32
CA PHE A 77 10.29 8.70 -1.02
C PHE A 77 9.80 7.45 -0.29
N GLY A 78 10.70 6.76 0.41
CA GLY A 78 10.35 5.58 1.20
C GLY A 78 10.62 5.75 2.68
N LYS A 79 9.73 5.21 3.50
CA LYS A 79 9.92 5.13 4.96
C LYS A 79 9.72 3.71 5.45
N LYS A 80 10.83 3.04 5.75
CA LYS A 80 10.81 1.74 6.40
C LYS A 80 10.32 1.86 7.84
N VAL A 81 9.34 1.04 8.22
CA VAL A 81 8.83 0.89 9.59
C VAL A 81 9.05 -0.54 10.08
N LYS A 82 9.15 -0.69 11.41
CA LYS A 82 9.13 -2.01 12.07
C LYS A 82 7.69 -2.34 12.45
N ILE A 83 7.27 -3.55 12.16
CA ILE A 83 5.96 -4.09 12.55
C ILE A 83 6.15 -5.19 13.58
N GLU A 84 5.23 -5.26 14.54
CA GLU A 84 5.19 -6.30 15.56
C GLU A 84 4.37 -7.50 15.06
N SER A 85 4.64 -8.68 15.63
CA SER A 85 3.84 -9.90 15.37
C SER A 85 2.44 -9.80 16.00
N GLY A 86 1.53 -10.71 15.62
CA GLY A 86 0.16 -10.77 16.15
C GLY A 86 -0.87 -9.95 15.37
N THR A 87 -2.07 -9.75 15.90
CA THR A 87 -3.12 -8.94 15.24
C THR A 87 -3.16 -7.50 15.78
N VAL A 88 -3.84 -6.60 15.05
CA VAL A 88 -3.92 -5.19 15.46
C VAL A 88 -4.94 -4.97 16.58
N ASN A 89 -6.07 -5.67 16.50
CA ASN A 89 -7.15 -5.66 17.48
C ASN A 89 -8.04 -6.90 17.29
N ARG A 90 -9.06 -7.04 18.14
CA ARG A 90 -10.04 -8.14 18.09
C ARG A 90 -10.83 -8.19 16.76
N CYS A 91 -11.13 -7.04 16.16
CA CYS A 91 -11.87 -6.96 14.89
C CYS A 91 -11.16 -7.75 13.78
N PHE A 92 -9.86 -7.52 13.59
CA PHE A 92 -9.05 -8.27 12.63
C PHE A 92 -8.91 -9.74 13.01
N SER A 93 -8.72 -10.06 14.29
CA SER A 93 -8.67 -11.46 14.74
C SER A 93 -9.93 -12.23 14.36
N ASP A 94 -11.11 -11.62 14.51
CA ASP A 94 -12.38 -12.25 14.19
C ASP A 94 -12.59 -12.42 12.67
N LEU A 95 -12.15 -11.45 11.85
CA LEU A 95 -12.17 -11.57 10.40
C LEU A 95 -11.23 -12.67 9.88
N ILE A 96 -10.02 -12.78 10.44
CA ILE A 96 -9.05 -13.82 10.08
C ILE A 96 -9.60 -15.21 10.43
N LYS A 97 -10.17 -15.38 11.63
CA LYS A 97 -10.82 -16.64 12.03
C LYS A 97 -11.95 -17.05 11.08
N ARG A 98 -12.68 -16.07 10.54
CA ARG A 98 -13.77 -16.28 9.56
C ARG A 98 -13.27 -16.41 8.12
N LYS A 99 -11.94 -16.39 7.88
CA LYS A 99 -11.31 -16.41 6.56
C LYS A 99 -11.79 -15.29 5.62
N LYS A 100 -12.18 -14.15 6.19
CA LYS A 100 -12.58 -12.95 5.43
C LYS A 100 -11.44 -11.95 5.23
N PHE A 101 -10.33 -12.18 5.94
CA PHE A 101 -9.10 -11.40 5.88
C PHE A 101 -7.92 -12.33 6.16
N THR A 102 -6.70 -11.99 5.72
CA THR A 102 -5.54 -12.86 5.95
C THR A 102 -4.52 -12.22 6.89
N GLU A 103 -3.69 -13.08 7.51
CA GLU A 103 -2.55 -12.62 8.33
C GLU A 103 -1.47 -11.94 7.49
N LYS A 104 -1.44 -12.17 6.17
CA LYS A 104 -0.52 -11.49 5.26
C LYS A 104 -0.96 -10.04 5.08
N ASP A 105 -2.25 -9.81 4.88
CA ASP A 105 -2.81 -8.48 4.57
C ASP A 105 -2.77 -7.53 5.78
N ILE A 106 -2.79 -8.08 7.00
CA ILE A 106 -2.70 -7.29 8.23
C ILE A 106 -1.38 -6.50 8.32
N VAL A 107 -0.33 -6.94 7.61
CA VAL A 107 0.97 -6.27 7.53
C VAL A 107 0.81 -4.86 6.98
N TYR A 108 0.00 -4.68 5.93
CA TYR A 108 -0.27 -3.37 5.32
C TYR A 108 -1.02 -2.44 6.29
N VAL A 109 -2.02 -2.98 6.99
CA VAL A 109 -2.77 -2.23 8.03
C VAL A 109 -1.84 -1.81 9.18
N LYS A 110 -0.96 -2.71 9.64
CA LYS A 110 0.03 -2.39 10.67
C LYS A 110 1.00 -1.31 10.21
N ALA A 111 1.47 -1.38 8.97
CA ALA A 111 2.34 -0.36 8.39
C ALA A 111 1.63 1.00 8.35
N ALA A 112 0.38 1.04 7.89
CA ALA A 112 -0.42 2.26 7.83
C ALA A 112 -0.69 2.84 9.23
N LYS A 113 -0.92 1.99 10.25
CA LYS A 113 -1.06 2.42 11.65
C LYS A 113 0.18 3.12 12.21
N LYS A 114 1.39 2.88 11.65
CA LYS A 114 2.62 3.58 12.07
C LYS A 114 2.75 4.99 11.48
N ILE A 115 1.87 5.41 10.56
CA ILE A 115 1.75 6.79 10.09
C ILE A 115 1.22 7.65 11.25
N LYS A 116 1.95 8.73 11.58
CA LYS A 116 1.62 9.62 12.71
C LYS A 116 0.78 10.83 12.28
N GLU A 117 0.82 11.12 10.99
CA GLU A 117 0.05 12.15 10.34
C GLU A 117 -1.46 11.86 10.48
N ARG A 118 -2.27 12.93 10.40
CA ARG A 118 -3.73 12.83 10.57
C ARG A 118 -4.37 11.92 9.52
N ASP A 119 -3.87 12.00 8.29
CA ASP A 119 -4.34 11.20 7.17
C ASP A 119 -3.46 9.96 6.99
N LYS A 120 -3.89 8.83 7.56
CA LYS A 120 -3.24 7.53 7.35
C LYS A 120 -3.91 6.87 6.14
N ILE A 121 -3.18 6.78 5.03
CA ILE A 121 -3.75 6.27 3.78
C ILE A 121 -3.25 4.85 3.52
N LEU A 122 -4.16 3.98 3.13
CA LEU A 122 -3.87 2.63 2.63
C LEU A 122 -4.53 2.46 1.27
N ILE A 123 -3.74 2.30 0.21
CA ILE A 123 -4.25 2.02 -1.14
C ILE A 123 -4.31 0.50 -1.30
N ALA A 124 -5.52 -0.05 -1.20
CA ALA A 124 -5.79 -1.48 -1.24
C ALA A 124 -7.27 -1.71 -1.59
N TYR A 125 -7.54 -2.54 -2.61
CA TYR A 125 -8.87 -2.70 -3.19
C TYR A 125 -9.38 -4.15 -3.22
N GLU A 126 -8.53 -5.14 -2.96
CA GLU A 126 -8.96 -6.53 -3.01
C GLU A 126 -10.09 -6.85 -1.99
N TRP A 127 -10.91 -7.86 -2.30
CA TRP A 127 -12.11 -8.24 -1.55
C TRP A 127 -11.89 -8.40 -0.04
N HIS A 128 -10.73 -8.91 0.37
CA HIS A 128 -10.41 -9.08 1.78
C HIS A 128 -10.21 -7.74 2.51
N PHE A 129 -9.57 -6.74 1.89
CA PHE A 129 -9.52 -5.39 2.43
C PHE A 129 -10.89 -4.73 2.49
N GLN A 130 -11.76 -4.98 1.51
CA GLN A 130 -13.15 -4.51 1.52
C GLN A 130 -13.94 -5.11 2.70
N ASN A 131 -13.78 -6.40 3.00
CA ASN A 131 -14.40 -7.01 4.19
C ASN A 131 -13.88 -6.44 5.51
N ALA A 132 -12.65 -5.93 5.50
CA ALA A 132 -11.98 -5.38 6.67
C ALA A 132 -12.16 -3.86 6.81
N ASP A 133 -12.89 -3.21 5.90
CA ASP A 133 -12.97 -1.74 5.79
C ASP A 133 -13.36 -1.09 7.11
N SER A 134 -14.44 -1.55 7.74
CA SER A 134 -14.85 -1.05 9.07
C SER A 134 -13.78 -1.25 10.15
N CYS A 135 -13.05 -2.37 10.15
CA CYS A 135 -11.95 -2.59 11.10
C CYS A 135 -10.75 -1.65 10.82
N ILE A 136 -10.51 -1.30 9.55
CA ILE A 136 -9.45 -0.38 9.12
C ILE A 136 -9.81 1.06 9.51
N GLU A 137 -11.05 1.49 9.25
CA GLU A 137 -11.57 2.80 9.61
C GLU A 137 -11.51 3.07 11.12
N GLN A 138 -11.80 2.06 11.96
CA GLN A 138 -11.66 2.14 13.42
C GLN A 138 -10.24 2.51 13.89
N LEU A 139 -9.22 2.29 13.05
CA LEU A 139 -7.83 2.69 13.33
C LEU A 139 -7.51 4.12 12.85
N GLY A 140 -8.50 4.82 12.30
CA GLY A 140 -8.34 6.11 11.62
C GLY A 140 -7.51 5.99 10.35
N ILE A 141 -7.60 4.86 9.66
CA ILE A 141 -6.94 4.62 8.37
C ILE A 141 -8.00 4.78 7.28
N ARG A 142 -7.73 5.64 6.31
CA ARG A 142 -8.52 5.76 5.09
C ARG A 142 -8.02 4.74 4.08
N ARG A 143 -8.81 3.69 3.86
CA ARG A 143 -8.58 2.76 2.75
C ARG A 143 -9.14 3.39 1.47
N LEU A 144 -8.38 3.30 0.39
CA LEU A 144 -8.79 3.75 -0.93
C LEU A 144 -8.65 2.59 -1.92
N ASP A 145 -9.66 2.38 -2.76
CA ASP A 145 -9.47 1.61 -4.00
C ASP A 145 -8.72 2.45 -5.04
N LEU A 146 -8.48 1.90 -6.24
CA LEU A 146 -7.69 2.57 -7.26
C LEU A 146 -8.33 3.88 -7.73
N ASP A 147 -9.63 3.86 -8.03
CA ASP A 147 -10.37 5.03 -8.53
C ASP A 147 -10.41 6.14 -7.47
N CYS A 148 -10.79 5.79 -6.25
CA CYS A 148 -10.80 6.73 -5.13
C CYS A 148 -9.39 7.22 -4.81
N ALA A 149 -8.35 6.41 -5.02
CA ALA A 149 -6.97 6.83 -4.83
C ALA A 149 -6.54 7.85 -5.88
N VAL A 150 -6.85 7.65 -7.16
CA VAL A 150 -6.56 8.64 -8.21
C VAL A 150 -7.25 9.97 -7.88
N GLU A 151 -8.57 9.95 -7.69
CA GLU A 151 -9.35 11.16 -7.39
C GLU A 151 -8.82 11.88 -6.14
N PHE A 152 -8.60 11.14 -5.06
CA PHE A 152 -8.13 11.71 -3.81
C PHE A 152 -6.73 12.30 -3.95
N LEU A 153 -5.79 11.58 -4.56
CA LEU A 153 -4.41 12.04 -4.70
C LEU A 153 -4.27 13.21 -5.68
N ASP A 154 -5.17 13.34 -6.66
CA ASP A 154 -5.16 14.45 -7.61
C ASP A 154 -5.66 15.76 -7.03
N VAL A 155 -6.59 15.73 -6.06
CA VAL A 155 -7.13 16.94 -5.41
C VAL A 155 -6.36 17.37 -4.16
N MET A 156 -5.48 16.51 -3.62
CA MET A 156 -4.56 16.84 -2.53
C MET A 156 -3.53 17.91 -2.93
#